data_AF-A0A524AP63-F1
#
_entry.id   AF-A0A524AP63-F1
#
_cell.length_a   1.000
_cell.length_b   1.000
_cell.length_c   1.000
_cell.angle_alpha   90.00
_cell.angle_beta   90.00
_cell.angle_gamma   90.00
#
_symmetry.space_group_name_H-M   'P 1'
#
loop_
_entity.id
_entity.type
_entity.pdbx_description
1 polymer ?
#
loop_
_entity_poly.entity_id
_entity_poly.type
_entity_poly.pdbx_seq_one_letter_code
_entity_poly.pdbx_strand_id
1 'polypeptide(L)' 'MGGKKTIGIVLLVVGIVILLLSLLAYPLGIGGPKFGPYQITGTIAGAIVAVVGLVLTLKK' A
#
# COMPACT_ATOMS: atom_id res chain seq x y z
N MET A 1 6.00 12.99 19.91
CA MET A 1 5.41 12.99 18.54
C MET A 1 3.90 12.79 18.69
N GLY A 2 3.07 13.75 18.30
CA GLY A 2 1.62 13.67 18.51
C GLY A 2 0.99 12.48 17.78
N GLY A 3 0.01 11.81 18.40
CA GLY A 3 -0.57 10.55 17.91
C GLY A 3 -1.10 10.59 16.48
N LYS A 4 -1.52 11.77 15.99
CA LYS A 4 -1.95 11.97 14.58
C LYS A 4 -0.83 11.71 13.58
N LYS A 5 0.41 12.07 13.92
CA LYS A 5 1.59 11.87 13.05
C LYS A 5 1.98 10.39 12.98
N THR A 6 1.85 9.67 14.11
CA THR A 6 2.10 8.23 14.17
C THR A 6 1.10 7.46 13.31
N ILE A 7 -0.19 7.82 13.35
CA ILE A 7 -1.24 7.17 12.53
C ILE A 7 -0.97 7.36 11.04
N GLY A 8 -0.59 8.57 10.61
CA GLY A 8 -0.23 8.84 9.21
C GLY A 8 0.95 7.99 8.74
N ILE A 9 2.00 7.89 9.55
CA ILE A 9 3.20 7.07 9.22
C ILE A 9 2.83 5.59 9.13
N VAL A 10 2.05 5.06 10.07
CA VAL A 10 1.63 3.65 10.05
C VAL A 10 0.82 3.35 8.79
N LEU A 11 -0.15 4.20 8.44
CA LEU A 11 -0.95 4.06 7.21
C LEU A 11 -0.07 4.10 5.96
N LEU A 12 0.92 4.99 5.91
CA LEU A 12 1.84 5.11 4.79
C LEU A 12 2.69 3.84 4.64
N VAL A 13 3.27 3.34 5.74
CA VAL A 13 4.11 2.14 5.73
C VAL A 13 3.29 0.92 5.32
N VAL A 14 2.11 0.73 5.92
CA VAL A 14 1.22 -0.39 5.59
C VAL A 14 0.76 -0.31 4.12
N GLY A 15 0.38 0.88 3.66
CA GLY A 15 0.00 1.09 2.26
C GLY A 15 1.11 0.74 1.27
N ILE A 16 2.34 1.19 1.54
CA ILE A 16 3.51 0.87 0.70
C ILE A 16 3.78 -0.63 0.69
N VAL A 17 3.72 -1.30 1.84
CA VAL A 17 3.94 -2.75 1.93
C VAL A 17 2.90 -3.50 1.09
N ILE A 18 1.62 -3.17 1.22
CA ILE A 18 0.55 -3.80 0.42
C ILE A 18 0.76 -3.56 -1.07
N LEU A 19 1.14 -2.34 -1.45
CA LEU A 19 1.39 -1.95 -2.84
C LEU A 19 2.56 -2.74 -3.44
N LEU A 20 3.68 -2.82 -2.72
CA LEU A 20 4.85 -3.59 -3.14
C LEU A 20 4.55 -5.08 -3.23
N LEU A 21 3.87 -5.66 -2.22
CA LEU A 21 3.47 -7.06 -2.26
C LEU A 21 2.53 -7.35 -3.43
N SER A 22 1.62 -6.43 -3.74
CA SER A 22 0.71 -6.58 -4.87
C SER A 22 1.46 -6.48 -6.20
N LEU A 23 2.34 -5.49 -6.40
CA LEU A 23 3.13 -5.37 -7.64
C LEU A 23 4.08 -6.55 -7.84
N LEU A 24 4.72 -7.00 -6.76
CA LEU A 24 5.72 -8.06 -6.79
C LEU A 24 5.11 -9.47 -6.71
N ALA A 25 3.81 -9.63 -6.44
CA ALA A 25 3.20 -10.95 -6.35
C ALA A 25 3.47 -11.80 -7.61
N TYR A 26 3.37 -11.21 -8.80
CA TYR A 26 3.65 -11.89 -10.06
C TYR A 26 5.13 -12.33 -10.20
N PRO A 27 6.14 -11.44 -10.07
CA PRO A 27 7.55 -11.85 -10.03
C PRO A 27 7.87 -12.85 -8.92
N LEU A 28 7.16 -12.79 -7.78
CA LEU A 28 7.33 -13.70 -6.66
C LEU A 28 6.61 -15.05 -6.85
N GLY A 29 5.92 -15.25 -7.98
CA GLY A 29 5.17 -16.48 -8.27
C GLY A 29 3.89 -16.65 -7.44
N ILE A 30 3.44 -15.59 -6.77
CA ILE A 30 2.22 -15.54 -5.95
C ILE A 30 1.05 -15.09 -6.83
N GLY A 31 0.01 -15.91 -6.93
CA GLY A 31 -1.23 -15.53 -7.64
C GLY A 31 -1.32 -15.92 -9.12
N GLY A 32 -0.36 -16.69 -9.63
CA GLY A 32 -0.42 -17.32 -10.95
C GLY A 32 0.45 -16.68 -12.04
N PRO A 33 0.37 -17.16 -13.29
CA PRO A 33 1.32 -16.83 -14.37
C PRO A 33 1.09 -15.47 -15.04
N LYS A 34 0.18 -14.62 -14.52
CA LYS A 34 -0.11 -13.29 -15.06
C LYS A 34 -0.49 -12.34 -13.95
N PHE A 35 -0.44 -11.03 -14.25
CA PHE A 35 -0.95 -10.00 -13.36
C PHE A 35 -2.47 -10.15 -13.18
N GLY A 36 -2.88 -10.77 -12.08
CA GLY A 36 -4.26 -11.22 -11.88
C GLY A 36 -5.22 -10.10 -11.44
N PRO A 37 -6.54 -10.30 -11.57
CA PRO A 37 -7.54 -9.33 -11.12
C PRO A 37 -7.42 -9.01 -9.61
N TYR A 38 -7.05 -9.99 -8.79
CA TYR A 38 -6.79 -9.81 -7.35
C TYR A 38 -5.53 -8.98 -7.07
N GLN A 39 -4.56 -9.03 -7.97
CA GLN A 39 -3.31 -8.27 -7.89
C GLN A 39 -3.55 -6.81 -8.27
N ILE A 40 -4.43 -6.58 -9.24
CA ILE A 40 -4.90 -5.24 -9.63
C ILE A 40 -5.65 -4.59 -8.46
N THR A 41 -6.62 -5.29 -7.85
CA THR A 41 -7.35 -4.75 -6.69
C THR A 41 -6.44 -4.50 -5.48
N GLY A 42 -5.49 -5.41 -5.20
CA GLY A 42 -4.47 -5.19 -4.17
C GLY A 42 -3.59 -3.97 -4.44
N THR A 43 -3.17 -3.77 -5.69
CA THR A 43 -2.36 -2.62 -6.11
C THR A 43 -3.13 -1.30 -5.96
N ILE A 44 -4.40 -1.27 -6.39
CA ILE A 44 -5.27 -0.10 -6.25
C ILE A 44 -5.52 0.21 -4.77
N ALA A 45 -5.85 -0.79 -3.95
CA ALA A 45 -6.07 -0.62 -2.52
C ALA A 45 -4.80 -0.12 -1.82
N GLY A 46 -3.65 -0.73 -2.10
CA GLY A 46 -2.35 -0.31 -1.57
C GLY A 46 -1.99 1.12 -1.97
N ALA A 47 -2.24 1.50 -3.23
CA ALA A 47 -2.05 2.88 -3.71
C ALA A 47 -2.92 3.88 -2.95
N ILE A 48 -4.21 3.59 -2.78
CA ILE A 48 -5.13 4.47 -2.03
C ILE A 48 -4.66 4.62 -0.58
N VAL A 49 -4.33 3.52 0.11
CA VAL A 49 -3.89 3.55 1.50
C VAL A 49 -2.57 4.32 1.66
N ALA A 50 -1.61 4.11 0.75
CA ALA A 50 -0.34 4.83 0.75
C ALA A 50 -0.54 6.34 0.54
N VAL A 51 -1.41 6.74 -0.39
CA VAL A 51 -1.76 8.14 -0.64
C VAL A 51 -2.44 8.77 0.56
N VAL A 52 -3.41 8.09 1.18
CA VAL A 52 -4.10 8.58 2.39
C VAL A 52 -3.11 8.73 3.55
N GLY A 53 -2.24 7.75 3.77
CA GLY A 53 -1.18 7.82 4.77
C GLY A 53 -0.21 8.97 4.53
N LEU A 54 0.17 9.20 3.27
CA LEU A 54 1.02 10.32 2.87
C LEU A 54 0.35 11.67 3.14
N VAL A 55 -0.90 11.84 2.72
CA VAL A 55 -1.67 13.07 2.94
C VAL A 55 -1.83 13.36 4.43
N LEU A 56 -2.13 12.34 5.24
CA LEU A 56 -2.24 12.49 6.70
C LEU A 56 -0.89 12.81 7.36
N THR A 57 0.21 12.28 6.83
CA THR A 57 1.57 12.57 7.33
C THR A 57 2.02 13.98 6.97
N LEU A 58 1.63 14.46 5.78
CA LEU A 58 1.94 15.80 5.28
C LEU A 58 0.99 16.88 5.85
N LYS A 59 -0.23 16.52 6.26
CA LYS A 59 -1.11 17.40 7.03
C LYS A 59 -0.52 17.61 8.43
N LYS A 60 0.18 18.73 8.58
CA LYS A 60 0.85 19.16 9.80
C LYS A 60 -0.15 19.73 10.82
#